data_AF-A0A0B3S1F2-F1
#
_entry.id   AF-A0A0B3S1F2-F1
#
_cell.length_a   1.000
_cell.length_b   1.000
_cell.length_c   1.000
_cell.angle_alpha   90.00
_cell.angle_beta   90.00
_cell.angle_gamma   90.00
#
_symmetry.space_group_name_H-M   'P 1'
#
loop_
_entity.id
_entity.type
_entity.pdbx_description
1 polymer ?
#
loop_
_entity_poly.entity_id
_entity_poly.type
_entity_poly.pdbx_seq_one_letter_code
_entity_poly.pdbx_strand_id
1 'polypeptide(L)'
;MPATRHFLRLTALLALALLACTLSPAARAATVAVGSTPCTFTLDGQITGGEYETLVEFRGEEYSWLAAGFDIDPVLCLNSEGGSLTEGIKVARFVYDQGVQTRIGDGARCYSICAIIFMMGNKHAGPTSIEENRILHVGGDLAFHSPSITIDDGGQYSSDQIKRAYTLGIESILSLVELANSPRVFEAGAMMHPDLIGNLLATPGTELFHLRTIEQALIWDIGLEGLDGPLPQMAVQRQMACETGLLRGFRQPSRIYDGHGGGSIKVMSETVFDLAPLPDTDTDRILWDYDAADGQDTVYGFRYSALPMECRVRIDGNRVEVCGYDSNYRITVGDCEDDIFVTLPPYARYHPVSEIKAISTSGLQADALRSARCTLRDTSGAVLRDAPCTQAVDLVDNPDRDTSLHRLYWPGGAPTRVEIAVHQVYEDGPDIYRVDGALAEPYGDDNTCLLIPGRAEILCVTGG
;
A
#
# COMPACT_ATOMS: atom_id res chain seq x y z
N MET A 1 -6.36 -19.43 -65.46
CA MET A 1 -5.79 -18.59 -64.37
C MET A 1 -6.89 -18.03 -63.46
N PRO A 2 -7.39 -18.78 -62.45
CA PRO A 2 -8.36 -18.25 -61.47
C PRO A 2 -7.86 -18.21 -60.01
N ALA A 3 -6.68 -18.76 -59.70
CA ALA A 3 -6.22 -18.98 -58.32
C ALA A 3 -5.72 -17.70 -57.59
N THR A 4 -5.37 -16.64 -58.32
CA THR A 4 -4.78 -15.42 -57.74
C THR A 4 -5.80 -14.45 -57.13
N ARG A 5 -7.10 -14.57 -57.44
CA ARG A 5 -8.13 -13.68 -56.88
C ARG A 5 -8.66 -14.11 -55.50
N HIS A 6 -8.51 -15.37 -55.12
CA HIS A 6 -8.92 -15.85 -53.79
C HIS A 6 -7.88 -15.55 -52.71
N PHE A 7 -6.59 -15.59 -53.03
CA PHE A 7 -5.53 -15.25 -52.09
C PHE A 7 -5.57 -13.76 -51.66
N LEU A 8 -5.84 -12.84 -52.58
CA LEU A 8 -5.96 -11.41 -52.24
C LEU A 8 -7.16 -11.07 -51.34
N ARG A 9 -8.25 -11.86 -51.42
CA ARG A 9 -9.44 -11.63 -50.59
C ARG A 9 -9.26 -12.16 -49.16
N LEU A 10 -8.54 -13.26 -48.97
CA LEU A 10 -8.23 -13.78 -47.63
C LEU A 10 -7.24 -12.90 -46.86
N THR A 11 -6.23 -12.34 -47.53
CA THR A 11 -5.26 -11.44 -46.88
C THR A 11 -5.88 -10.11 -46.46
N ALA A 12 -6.83 -9.58 -47.23
CA ALA A 12 -7.55 -8.34 -46.87
C ALA A 12 -8.51 -8.54 -45.66
N LEU A 13 -9.13 -9.73 -45.55
CA LEU A 13 -10.00 -10.06 -44.41
C LEU A 13 -9.20 -10.32 -43.12
N LEU A 14 -8.01 -10.94 -43.20
CA LEU A 14 -7.13 -11.09 -42.03
C LEU A 14 -6.57 -9.75 -41.55
N ALA A 15 -6.22 -8.84 -42.46
CA ALA A 15 -5.73 -7.51 -42.11
C ALA A 15 -6.81 -6.64 -41.43
N LEU A 16 -8.08 -6.76 -41.83
CA LEU A 16 -9.19 -6.08 -41.15
C LEU A 16 -9.50 -6.66 -39.77
N ALA A 17 -9.34 -7.97 -39.59
CA ALA A 17 -9.54 -8.63 -38.29
C ALA A 17 -8.42 -8.30 -37.29
N LEU A 18 -7.17 -8.15 -37.76
CA LEU A 18 -6.04 -7.71 -36.94
C LEU A 18 -6.11 -6.21 -36.58
N LEU A 19 -6.72 -5.36 -37.41
CA LEU A 19 -6.94 -3.93 -37.11
C LEU A 19 -8.07 -3.70 -36.09
N ALA A 20 -9.02 -4.63 -35.98
CA ALA A 20 -10.13 -4.55 -35.02
C ALA A 20 -9.74 -4.96 -33.59
N CYS A 21 -8.63 -5.66 -33.41
CA CYS A 21 -8.14 -6.10 -32.09
C CYS A 21 -7.19 -5.12 -31.40
N THR A 22 -6.91 -3.94 -31.99
CA THR A 22 -6.01 -2.92 -31.39
C THR A 22 -6.73 -1.63 -30.99
N LEU A 23 -8.06 -1.55 -31.12
CA LEU A 23 -8.83 -0.44 -30.59
C LEU A 23 -9.09 -0.71 -29.12
N SER A 24 -8.33 -0.05 -28.24
CA SER A 24 -8.69 0.05 -26.82
C SER A 24 -10.15 0.51 -26.75
N PRO A 25 -11.02 -0.18 -25.99
CA PRO A 25 -12.40 0.24 -25.86
C PRO A 25 -12.41 1.71 -25.41
N ALA A 26 -13.15 2.56 -26.13
CA ALA A 26 -13.31 3.94 -25.73
C ALA A 26 -13.81 3.97 -24.28
N ALA A 27 -13.11 4.72 -23.43
CA ALA A 27 -13.50 4.89 -22.05
C ALA A 27 -14.95 5.41 -22.00
N ARG A 28 -15.81 4.68 -21.29
CA ARG A 28 -17.23 5.02 -21.17
C ARG A 28 -17.37 6.10 -20.10
N ALA A 29 -18.16 7.15 -20.38
CA ALA A 29 -18.52 8.14 -19.37
C ALA A 29 -19.11 7.47 -18.12
N ALA A 30 -18.85 8.04 -16.96
CA ALA A 30 -19.24 7.45 -15.70
C ALA A 30 -20.76 7.45 -15.55
N THR A 31 -21.27 6.34 -15.04
CA THR A 31 -22.66 6.23 -14.61
C THR A 31 -22.72 6.31 -13.11
N VAL A 32 -23.50 7.26 -12.59
CA VAL A 32 -23.88 7.33 -11.19
C VAL A 32 -25.26 6.70 -11.01
N ALA A 33 -25.38 5.73 -10.13
CA ALA A 33 -26.62 4.99 -9.90
C ALA A 33 -26.83 4.65 -8.43
N VAL A 34 -28.07 4.37 -8.05
CA VAL A 34 -28.37 3.71 -6.77
C VAL A 34 -27.79 2.30 -6.80
N GLY A 35 -27.01 1.98 -5.79
CA GLY A 35 -26.32 0.71 -5.63
C GLY A 35 -27.13 -0.35 -4.88
N SER A 36 -26.43 -1.42 -4.52
CA SER A 36 -26.91 -2.44 -3.59
C SER A 36 -25.89 -2.60 -2.46
N THR A 37 -26.36 -3.04 -1.29
CA THR A 37 -25.51 -3.32 -0.11
C THR A 37 -24.21 -4.02 -0.51
N PRO A 38 -23.04 -3.52 -0.07
CA PRO A 38 -22.83 -2.44 0.89
C PRO A 38 -22.88 -1.01 0.31
N CYS A 39 -23.09 -0.86 -1.00
CA CYS A 39 -23.11 0.43 -1.68
C CYS A 39 -24.51 1.06 -1.65
N THR A 40 -24.61 2.31 -1.21
CA THR A 40 -25.82 3.13 -1.42
C THR A 40 -25.85 3.65 -2.85
N PHE A 41 -24.68 4.06 -3.36
CA PHE A 41 -24.50 4.57 -4.71
C PHE A 41 -23.28 3.94 -5.36
N THR A 42 -23.26 3.92 -6.69
CA THR A 42 -22.09 3.52 -7.49
C THR A 42 -21.70 4.64 -8.44
N LEU A 43 -20.39 4.80 -8.67
CA LEU A 43 -19.82 5.59 -9.74
C LEU A 43 -18.90 4.67 -10.56
N ASP A 44 -19.33 4.33 -11.77
CA ASP A 44 -18.65 3.38 -12.65
C ASP A 44 -18.35 4.01 -14.02
N GLY A 45 -17.08 4.07 -14.42
CA GLY A 45 -16.62 4.63 -15.69
C GLY A 45 -15.83 5.94 -15.55
N GLN A 46 -15.50 6.58 -16.67
CA GLN A 46 -14.67 7.79 -16.72
C GLN A 46 -15.46 9.04 -16.33
N ILE A 47 -14.95 9.81 -15.37
CA ILE A 47 -15.61 11.03 -14.89
C ILE A 47 -15.52 12.11 -15.97
N THR A 48 -16.65 12.55 -16.52
CA THR A 48 -16.66 13.48 -17.67
C THR A 48 -17.50 14.75 -17.45
N GLY A 49 -18.41 14.76 -16.47
CA GLY A 49 -19.35 15.85 -16.21
C GLY A 49 -20.78 15.35 -15.99
N GLY A 50 -21.47 15.85 -14.97
CA GLY A 50 -22.86 15.48 -14.66
C GLY A 50 -22.99 14.51 -13.48
N GLU A 51 -21.89 13.90 -13.06
CA GLU A 51 -21.85 12.97 -11.94
C GLU A 51 -22.17 13.68 -10.62
N TYR A 52 -21.66 14.91 -10.42
CA TYR A 52 -21.99 15.72 -9.24
C TYR A 52 -23.48 16.05 -9.18
N GLU A 53 -24.06 16.53 -10.29
CA GLU A 53 -25.48 16.90 -10.34
C GLU A 53 -26.38 15.68 -10.05
N THR A 54 -26.02 14.50 -10.55
CA THR A 54 -26.75 13.26 -10.26
C THR A 54 -26.73 12.90 -8.77
N LEU A 55 -25.58 13.05 -8.09
CA LEU A 55 -25.48 12.80 -6.64
C LEU A 55 -26.29 13.80 -5.82
N VAL A 56 -26.32 15.07 -6.24
CA VAL A 56 -27.15 16.11 -5.61
C VAL A 56 -28.64 15.76 -5.75
N GLU A 57 -29.06 15.29 -6.92
CA GLU A 57 -30.45 14.86 -7.14
C GLU A 57 -30.86 13.69 -6.23
N PHE A 58 -29.97 12.71 -5.99
CA PHE A 58 -30.26 11.61 -5.07
C PHE A 58 -30.52 12.07 -3.63
N ARG A 59 -29.81 13.11 -3.17
CA ARG A 59 -30.03 13.64 -1.82
C ARG A 59 -31.35 14.42 -1.69
N GLY A 60 -31.85 14.98 -2.79
CA GLY A 60 -33.07 15.77 -2.81
C GLY A 60 -32.97 17.08 -2.00
N GLU A 61 -34.09 17.82 -1.95
CA GLU A 61 -34.16 19.16 -1.36
C GLU A 61 -34.16 19.18 0.18
N GLU A 62 -34.36 18.02 0.82
CA GLU A 62 -34.47 17.94 2.28
C GLU A 62 -33.11 17.91 2.99
N TYR A 63 -32.00 17.92 2.23
CA TYR A 63 -30.62 17.88 2.75
C TYR A 63 -30.37 16.75 3.77
N SER A 64 -31.16 15.66 3.69
CA SER A 64 -31.16 14.55 4.63
C SER A 64 -31.25 13.23 3.87
N TRP A 65 -30.25 12.35 4.05
CA TRP A 65 -30.20 11.04 3.40
C TRP A 65 -31.39 10.16 3.79
N LEU A 66 -31.76 10.17 5.07
CA LEU A 66 -32.92 9.44 5.58
C LEU A 66 -34.23 9.91 4.93
N ALA A 67 -34.38 11.23 4.76
CA ALA A 67 -35.59 11.79 4.19
C ALA A 67 -35.69 11.55 2.68
N ALA A 68 -34.55 11.40 2.01
CA ALA A 68 -34.44 10.90 0.64
C ALA A 68 -34.62 9.37 0.52
N GLY A 69 -34.84 8.65 1.63
CA GLY A 69 -35.08 7.21 1.63
C GLY A 69 -33.82 6.32 1.69
N PHE A 70 -32.67 6.88 2.08
CA PHE A 70 -31.39 6.19 2.20
C PHE A 70 -30.94 6.03 3.66
N ASP A 71 -29.85 5.30 3.87
CA ASP A 71 -29.19 5.20 5.18
C ASP A 71 -28.61 6.57 5.61
N ILE A 72 -28.45 6.77 6.92
CA ILE A 72 -27.86 7.98 7.48
C ILE A 72 -26.37 8.13 7.12
N ASP A 73 -25.69 7.02 6.87
CA ASP A 73 -24.28 6.95 6.49
C ASP A 73 -24.13 6.32 5.09
N PRO A 74 -24.47 7.02 4.00
CA PRO A 74 -24.44 6.44 2.66
C PRO A 74 -23.02 6.08 2.20
N VAL A 75 -22.92 5.03 1.39
CA VAL A 75 -21.66 4.54 0.83
C VAL A 75 -21.63 4.73 -0.68
N LEU A 76 -20.63 5.44 -1.19
CA LEU A 76 -20.32 5.56 -2.61
C LEU A 76 -19.24 4.55 -3.00
N CYS A 77 -19.62 3.55 -3.78
CA CYS A 77 -18.69 2.59 -4.37
C CYS A 77 -18.11 3.11 -5.69
N LEU A 78 -16.78 3.08 -5.79
CA LEU A 78 -16.02 3.74 -6.85
C LEU A 78 -15.33 2.71 -7.75
N ASN A 79 -15.55 2.83 -9.06
CA ASN A 79 -14.84 2.09 -10.09
C ASN A 79 -14.58 2.99 -11.31
N SER A 80 -13.48 3.75 -11.28
CA SER A 80 -13.16 4.74 -12.30
C SER A 80 -11.65 4.88 -12.49
N GLU A 81 -11.24 5.01 -13.76
CA GLU A 81 -9.86 5.38 -14.11
C GLU A 81 -9.60 6.90 -13.95
N GLY A 82 -10.58 7.65 -13.44
CA GLY A 82 -10.52 9.09 -13.27
C GLY A 82 -11.17 9.85 -14.43
N GLY A 83 -10.63 11.02 -14.75
CA GLY A 83 -11.16 11.89 -15.81
C GLY A 83 -11.07 13.37 -15.46
N SER A 84 -12.17 14.10 -15.67
CA SER A 84 -12.26 15.55 -15.46
C SER A 84 -11.93 15.94 -14.02
N LEU A 85 -10.82 16.65 -13.84
CA LEU A 85 -10.42 17.18 -12.53
C LEU A 85 -11.50 18.09 -11.94
N THR A 86 -12.03 19.02 -12.74
CA THR A 86 -13.04 19.99 -12.28
C THR A 86 -14.29 19.29 -11.77
N GLU A 87 -14.77 18.29 -12.50
CA GLU A 87 -15.96 17.53 -12.08
C GLU A 87 -15.66 16.65 -10.87
N GLY A 88 -14.54 15.95 -10.88
CA GLY A 88 -14.18 15.09 -9.76
C GLY A 88 -13.90 15.87 -8.46
N ILE A 89 -13.43 17.11 -8.52
CA ILE A 89 -13.34 17.99 -7.33
C ILE A 89 -14.74 18.32 -6.78
N LYS A 90 -15.74 18.57 -7.63
CA LYS A 90 -17.12 18.79 -7.15
C LYS A 90 -17.65 17.54 -6.45
N VAL A 91 -17.46 16.37 -7.07
CA VAL A 91 -17.86 15.08 -6.48
C VAL A 91 -17.14 14.84 -5.16
N ALA A 92 -15.83 15.06 -5.10
CA ALA A 92 -15.04 14.86 -3.90
C ALA A 92 -15.47 15.82 -2.77
N ARG A 93 -15.75 17.08 -3.09
CA ARG A 93 -16.28 18.05 -2.13
C ARG A 93 -17.68 17.68 -1.67
N PHE A 94 -18.54 17.18 -2.55
CA PHE A 94 -19.84 16.65 -2.17
C PHE A 94 -19.70 15.47 -1.19
N VAL A 95 -18.84 14.50 -1.50
CA VAL A 95 -18.57 13.35 -0.63
C VAL A 95 -18.10 13.84 0.75
N TYR A 96 -17.20 14.81 0.79
CA TYR A 96 -16.71 15.42 2.01
C TYR A 96 -17.85 16.12 2.79
N ASP A 97 -18.52 17.10 2.18
CA ASP A 97 -19.50 17.97 2.83
C ASP A 97 -20.78 17.22 3.27
N GLN A 98 -21.07 16.08 2.64
CA GLN A 98 -22.32 15.33 2.88
C GLN A 98 -22.15 14.06 3.71
N GLY A 99 -20.96 13.80 4.24
CA GLY A 99 -20.73 12.62 5.07
C GLY A 99 -20.97 11.33 4.30
N VAL A 100 -20.44 11.23 3.08
CA VAL A 100 -20.56 10.03 2.25
C VAL A 100 -19.31 9.18 2.43
N GLN A 101 -19.49 7.94 2.86
CA GLN A 101 -18.41 6.97 2.98
C GLN A 101 -17.97 6.52 1.58
N THR A 102 -16.71 6.17 1.39
CA THR A 102 -16.22 5.71 0.09
C THR A 102 -15.72 4.27 0.16
N ARG A 103 -15.90 3.54 -0.95
CA ARG A 103 -15.49 2.15 -1.03
C ARG A 103 -14.97 1.78 -2.41
N ILE A 104 -13.90 1.00 -2.44
CA ILE A 104 -13.40 0.34 -3.65
C ILE A 104 -13.56 -1.16 -3.42
N GLY A 105 -14.44 -1.77 -4.21
CA GLY A 105 -14.77 -3.20 -4.08
C GLY A 105 -13.74 -4.12 -4.72
N ASP A 106 -13.98 -5.43 -4.60
CA ASP A 106 -13.14 -6.46 -5.22
C ASP A 106 -13.06 -6.30 -6.75
N GLY A 107 -11.85 -6.28 -7.30
CA GLY A 107 -11.57 -6.06 -8.72
C GLY A 107 -11.88 -4.65 -9.24
N ALA A 108 -12.41 -3.74 -8.41
CA ALA A 108 -12.65 -2.36 -8.80
C ALA A 108 -11.35 -1.56 -8.83
N ARG A 109 -11.32 -0.53 -9.69
CA ARG A 109 -10.14 0.32 -9.88
C ARG A 109 -10.53 1.76 -9.64
N CYS A 110 -9.74 2.51 -8.88
CA CYS A 110 -10.00 3.91 -8.60
C CYS A 110 -8.71 4.70 -8.70
N TYR A 111 -8.52 5.35 -9.85
CA TYR A 111 -7.28 6.04 -10.20
C TYR A 111 -7.50 7.54 -10.30
N SER A 112 -6.40 8.30 -10.21
CA SER A 112 -6.41 9.73 -10.52
C SER A 112 -7.41 10.50 -9.64
N ILE A 113 -8.29 11.31 -10.24
CA ILE A 113 -9.34 12.03 -9.52
C ILE A 113 -10.35 11.12 -8.81
N CYS A 114 -10.54 9.86 -9.24
CA CYS A 114 -11.31 8.89 -8.47
C CYS A 114 -10.66 8.64 -7.10
N ALA A 115 -9.34 8.47 -7.07
CA ALA A 115 -8.60 8.23 -5.83
C ALA A 115 -8.73 9.42 -4.86
N ILE A 116 -8.81 10.65 -5.38
CA ILE A 116 -9.10 11.83 -4.56
C ILE A 116 -10.53 11.81 -4.00
N ILE A 117 -11.53 11.46 -4.82
CA ILE A 117 -12.91 11.26 -4.35
C ILE A 117 -12.94 10.22 -3.23
N PHE A 118 -12.25 9.09 -3.42
CA PHE A 118 -12.11 8.05 -2.41
C PHE A 118 -11.54 8.61 -1.09
N MET A 119 -10.47 9.40 -1.15
CA MET A 119 -9.86 9.95 0.07
C MET A 119 -10.73 10.94 0.83
N MET A 120 -11.78 11.49 0.22
CA MET A 120 -12.75 12.38 0.88
C MET A 120 -13.85 11.64 1.63
N GLY A 121 -13.88 10.30 1.56
CA GLY A 121 -14.86 9.46 2.24
C GLY A 121 -14.87 9.66 3.75
N ASN A 122 -16.04 9.98 4.29
CA ASN A 122 -16.24 10.19 5.71
C ASN A 122 -17.70 9.93 6.10
N LYS A 123 -17.98 9.94 7.40
CA LYS A 123 -19.34 9.94 7.94
C LYS A 123 -19.47 11.02 9.02
N HIS A 124 -20.68 11.52 9.20
CA HIS A 124 -20.98 12.49 10.24
C HIS A 124 -21.36 11.77 11.54
N ALA A 125 -20.42 11.63 12.46
CA ALA A 125 -20.61 10.90 13.72
C ALA A 125 -21.25 11.77 14.83
N GLY A 126 -22.27 12.57 14.49
CA GLY A 126 -22.92 13.53 15.40
C GLY A 126 -23.06 14.93 14.80
N PRO A 127 -23.57 15.93 15.57
CA PRO A 127 -23.86 17.27 15.05
C PRO A 127 -22.63 18.04 14.56
N THR A 128 -21.44 17.63 14.98
CA THR A 128 -20.20 18.35 14.75
C THR A 128 -19.02 17.43 14.41
N SER A 129 -19.19 16.12 14.32
CA SER A 129 -18.09 15.16 14.18
C SER A 129 -18.03 14.60 12.77
N ILE A 130 -16.83 14.60 12.19
CA ILE A 130 -16.51 13.93 10.93
C ILE A 130 -15.52 12.83 11.25
N GLU A 131 -15.87 11.59 10.95
CA GLU A 131 -14.98 10.43 11.05
C GLU A 131 -14.65 9.96 9.63
N GLU A 132 -13.37 9.87 9.26
CA GLU A 132 -13.00 9.29 7.97
C GLU A 132 -13.52 7.85 7.84
N ASN A 133 -14.02 7.54 6.65
CA ASN A 133 -14.48 6.21 6.33
C ASN A 133 -14.28 5.95 4.84
N ARG A 134 -13.18 5.27 4.56
CA ARG A 134 -12.67 4.98 3.22
C ARG A 134 -12.15 3.55 3.21
N ILE A 135 -12.87 2.66 2.55
CA ILE A 135 -12.63 1.21 2.60
C ILE A 135 -12.13 0.71 1.25
N LEU A 136 -10.95 0.09 1.23
CA LEU A 136 -10.39 -0.59 0.07
C LEU A 136 -10.45 -2.11 0.28
N HIS A 137 -11.12 -2.81 -0.64
CA HIS A 137 -10.97 -4.26 -0.75
C HIS A 137 -9.57 -4.61 -1.22
N VAL A 138 -8.94 -5.64 -0.64
CA VAL A 138 -7.57 -6.04 -1.00
C VAL A 138 -7.38 -6.52 -2.44
N GLY A 139 -8.48 -6.89 -3.10
CA GLY A 139 -8.52 -7.18 -4.55
C GLY A 139 -8.83 -5.96 -5.42
N GLY A 140 -9.15 -4.81 -4.82
CA GLY A 140 -9.29 -3.53 -5.50
C GLY A 140 -7.93 -2.88 -5.77
N ASP A 141 -7.93 -1.82 -6.56
CA ASP A 141 -6.72 -1.08 -6.92
C ASP A 141 -6.93 0.43 -6.79
N LEU A 142 -6.13 1.05 -5.93
CA LEU A 142 -6.16 2.48 -5.63
C LEU A 142 -4.82 3.09 -6.05
N ALA A 143 -4.87 4.09 -6.93
CA ALA A 143 -3.65 4.73 -7.40
C ALA A 143 -3.79 6.24 -7.64
N PHE A 144 -2.71 6.95 -7.37
CA PHE A 144 -2.65 8.40 -7.41
C PHE A 144 -1.65 8.86 -8.47
N HIS A 145 -1.89 10.02 -9.06
CA HIS A 145 -0.92 10.72 -9.89
C HIS A 145 -1.24 12.22 -9.94
N SER A 146 -0.28 13.02 -10.36
CA SER A 146 -0.44 14.46 -10.52
C SER A 146 -1.46 14.79 -11.62
N PRO A 147 -2.28 15.85 -11.46
CA PRO A 147 -3.11 16.33 -12.56
C PRO A 147 -2.28 16.60 -13.80
N SER A 148 -2.76 16.16 -14.94
CA SER A 148 -2.12 16.39 -16.23
C SER A 148 -3.02 17.20 -17.14
N ILE A 149 -2.38 18.00 -17.99
CA ILE A 149 -3.04 18.69 -19.10
C ILE A 149 -2.54 18.00 -20.35
N THR A 150 -3.45 17.43 -21.13
CA THR A 150 -3.10 16.87 -22.43
C THR A 150 -2.91 18.00 -23.44
N ILE A 151 -1.77 18.00 -24.11
CA ILE A 151 -1.42 18.96 -25.16
C ILE A 151 -1.15 18.14 -26.41
N ASP A 152 -1.78 18.51 -27.54
CA ASP A 152 -1.58 17.79 -28.80
C ASP A 152 -0.12 17.85 -29.28
N ASP A 153 0.47 16.68 -29.50
CA ASP A 153 1.83 16.59 -30.03
C ASP A 153 1.92 17.24 -31.42
N GLY A 154 2.84 18.19 -31.57
CA GLY A 154 3.07 18.92 -32.82
C GLY A 154 2.19 20.15 -33.04
N GLY A 155 1.35 20.53 -32.07
CA GLY A 155 0.61 21.79 -32.10
C GLY A 155 1.53 23.01 -32.01
N GLN A 156 1.18 24.09 -32.72
CA GLN A 156 1.78 25.41 -32.48
C GLN A 156 0.95 26.17 -31.45
N TYR A 157 1.56 26.50 -30.31
CA TYR A 157 0.90 27.20 -29.21
C TYR A 157 1.41 28.62 -29.08
N SER A 158 0.49 29.58 -28.95
CA SER A 158 0.82 30.97 -28.65
C SER A 158 1.30 31.12 -27.20
N SER A 159 2.02 32.20 -26.92
CA SER A 159 2.41 32.56 -25.55
C SER A 159 1.21 32.64 -24.60
N ASP A 160 0.05 33.05 -25.09
CA ASP A 160 -1.17 33.18 -24.29
C ASP A 160 -1.82 31.82 -24.00
N GLN A 161 -1.71 30.86 -24.92
CA GLN A 161 -2.12 29.49 -24.67
C GLN A 161 -1.25 28.84 -23.59
N ILE A 162 0.07 29.01 -23.67
CA ILE A 162 1.01 28.48 -22.66
C ILE A 162 0.75 29.10 -21.28
N LYS A 163 0.58 30.43 -21.21
CA LYS A 163 0.26 31.12 -19.94
C LYS A 163 -1.02 30.60 -19.31
N ARG A 164 -2.08 30.41 -20.11
CA ARG A 164 -3.36 29.86 -19.62
C ARG A 164 -3.21 28.43 -19.11
N ALA A 165 -2.48 27.58 -19.82
CA ALA A 165 -2.22 26.21 -19.38
C ALA A 165 -1.46 26.17 -18.05
N TYR A 166 -0.44 27.04 -17.90
CA TYR A 166 0.31 27.16 -16.64
C TYR A 166 -0.59 27.64 -15.49
N THR A 167 -1.39 28.69 -15.70
CA THR A 167 -2.34 29.18 -14.70
C THR A 167 -3.34 28.10 -14.29
N LEU A 168 -3.92 27.39 -15.26
CA LEU A 168 -4.84 26.29 -15.00
C LEU A 168 -4.18 25.17 -14.18
N GLY A 169 -2.92 24.84 -14.49
CA GLY A 169 -2.15 23.85 -13.72
C GLY A 169 -1.95 24.26 -12.26
N ILE A 170 -1.59 25.52 -12.00
CA ILE A 170 -1.43 26.03 -10.63
C ILE A 170 -2.77 26.05 -9.87
N GLU A 171 -3.84 26.51 -10.50
CA GLU A 171 -5.19 26.53 -9.91
C GLU A 171 -5.70 25.12 -9.60
N SER A 172 -5.37 24.16 -10.46
CA SER A 172 -5.67 22.73 -10.28
C SER A 172 -4.98 22.15 -9.05
N ILE A 173 -3.68 22.41 -8.90
CA ILE A 173 -2.90 21.97 -7.74
C ILE A 173 -3.44 22.64 -6.46
N LEU A 174 -3.70 23.95 -6.51
CA LEU A 174 -4.24 24.67 -5.36
C LEU A 174 -5.58 24.07 -4.91
N SER A 175 -6.49 23.80 -5.85
CA SER A 175 -7.81 23.24 -5.55
C SER A 175 -7.71 21.85 -4.90
N LEU A 176 -6.75 21.02 -5.34
CA LEU A 176 -6.46 19.74 -4.69
C LEU A 176 -5.88 19.91 -3.29
N VAL A 177 -4.93 20.82 -3.11
CA VAL A 177 -4.32 21.09 -1.80
C VAL A 177 -5.37 21.62 -0.82
N GLU A 178 -6.27 22.51 -1.26
CA GLU A 178 -7.38 22.99 -0.43
C GLU A 178 -8.31 21.86 0.00
N LEU A 179 -8.71 21.00 -0.95
CA LEU A 179 -9.56 19.84 -0.66
C LEU A 179 -8.87 18.83 0.27
N ALA A 180 -7.59 18.56 0.03
CA ALA A 180 -6.78 17.66 0.85
C ALA A 180 -6.65 18.16 2.30
N ASN A 181 -6.57 19.48 2.50
CA ASN A 181 -6.50 20.15 3.80
C ASN A 181 -7.87 20.45 4.43
N SER A 182 -8.96 19.92 3.88
CA SER A 182 -10.25 19.95 4.55
C SER A 182 -10.11 19.39 5.98
N PRO A 183 -10.68 20.06 7.00
CA PRO A 183 -10.44 19.73 8.38
C PRO A 183 -11.11 18.42 8.79
N ARG A 184 -10.40 17.55 9.50
CA ARG A 184 -11.05 16.49 10.28
C ARG A 184 -11.60 17.12 11.55
N VAL A 185 -12.85 16.83 11.90
CA VAL A 185 -13.43 17.43 13.10
C VAL A 185 -13.17 16.53 14.30
N PHE A 186 -12.55 17.10 15.34
CA PHE A 186 -12.08 16.43 16.57
C PHE A 186 -10.76 15.65 16.48
N GLU A 187 -10.19 15.50 15.30
CA GLU A 187 -8.80 15.09 15.13
C GLU A 187 -7.98 16.24 14.54
N ALA A 188 -6.78 16.50 15.07
CA ALA A 188 -5.86 17.44 14.46
C ALA A 188 -5.36 16.81 13.14
N GLY A 189 -5.94 17.20 12.01
CA GLY A 189 -5.68 16.47 10.77
C GLY A 189 -6.28 17.11 9.52
N ALA A 190 -5.62 16.85 8.39
CA ALA A 190 -6.14 17.07 7.05
C ALA A 190 -6.79 15.78 6.53
N MET A 191 -7.80 15.87 5.65
CA MET A 191 -8.41 14.68 5.04
C MET A 191 -7.40 13.78 4.31
N MET A 192 -6.36 14.36 3.71
CA MET A 192 -5.24 13.61 3.14
C MET A 192 -3.94 13.89 3.88
N HIS A 193 -3.18 12.84 4.15
CA HIS A 193 -1.87 12.95 4.76
C HIS A 193 -0.90 13.71 3.83
N PRO A 194 -0.07 14.66 4.33
CA PRO A 194 0.82 15.46 3.49
C PRO A 194 1.78 14.64 2.62
N ASP A 195 2.24 13.50 3.12
CA ASP A 195 3.09 12.60 2.33
C ASP A 195 2.36 11.98 1.13
N LEU A 196 1.08 11.64 1.26
CA LEU A 196 0.29 11.15 0.13
C LEU A 196 0.16 12.24 -0.95
N ILE A 197 -0.04 13.49 -0.54
CA ILE A 197 -0.06 14.63 -1.48
C ILE A 197 1.30 14.76 -2.17
N GLY A 198 2.40 14.58 -1.43
CA GLY A 198 3.76 14.56 -1.97
C GLY A 198 3.95 13.48 -3.03
N ASN A 199 3.59 12.22 -2.73
CA ASN A 199 3.71 11.11 -3.67
C ASN A 199 2.80 11.29 -4.89
N LEU A 200 1.58 11.80 -4.69
CA LEU A 200 0.65 12.14 -5.77
C LEU A 200 1.26 13.17 -6.72
N LEU A 201 1.76 14.30 -6.20
CA LEU A 201 2.29 15.39 -7.02
C LEU A 201 3.63 15.04 -7.66
N ALA A 202 4.41 14.14 -7.05
CA ALA A 202 5.67 13.64 -7.60
C ALA A 202 5.46 12.62 -8.74
N THR A 203 4.29 11.99 -8.81
CA THR A 203 3.99 10.97 -9.82
C THR A 203 3.44 11.61 -11.10
N PRO A 204 4.11 11.50 -12.25
CA PRO A 204 3.62 12.05 -13.52
C PRO A 204 2.26 11.47 -13.91
N GLY A 205 1.44 12.23 -14.64
CA GLY A 205 0.12 11.75 -15.07
C GLY A 205 0.12 10.61 -16.10
N THR A 206 1.30 10.15 -16.53
CA THR A 206 1.50 8.94 -17.36
C THR A 206 1.83 7.71 -16.53
N GLU A 207 2.00 7.88 -15.22
CA GLU A 207 2.38 6.84 -14.26
C GLU A 207 1.33 6.79 -13.14
N LEU A 208 1.40 5.74 -12.32
CA LEU A 208 0.48 5.52 -11.21
C LEU A 208 1.27 5.15 -9.96
N PHE A 209 0.99 5.87 -8.88
CA PHE A 209 1.46 5.54 -7.55
C PHE A 209 0.39 4.73 -6.83
N HIS A 210 0.59 3.42 -6.77
CA HIS A 210 -0.36 2.48 -6.17
C HIS A 210 -0.20 2.41 -4.66
N LEU A 211 -1.33 2.27 -3.95
CA LEU A 211 -1.32 1.78 -2.57
C LEU A 211 -0.90 0.29 -2.58
N ARG A 212 0.24 -0.02 -1.97
CA ARG A 212 0.85 -1.35 -1.98
C ARG A 212 0.90 -2.01 -0.60
N THR A 213 1.23 -1.25 0.45
CA THR A 213 1.65 -1.83 1.73
C THR A 213 0.67 -1.55 2.87
N ILE A 214 0.78 -2.37 3.93
CA ILE A 214 0.02 -2.20 5.18
C ILE A 214 0.30 -0.82 5.80
N GLU A 215 1.56 -0.40 5.83
CA GLU A 215 2.02 0.91 6.29
C GLU A 215 1.26 2.05 5.62
N GLN A 216 1.18 2.03 4.30
CA GLN A 216 0.53 3.08 3.54
C GLN A 216 -0.97 3.16 3.86
N ALA A 217 -1.64 2.01 4.01
CA ALA A 217 -3.04 1.97 4.39
C ALA A 217 -3.25 2.53 5.81
N LEU A 218 -2.35 2.26 6.75
CA LEU A 218 -2.41 2.75 8.12
C LEU A 218 -2.19 4.27 8.21
N ILE A 219 -1.10 4.78 7.62
CA ILE A 219 -0.74 6.21 7.71
C ILE A 219 -1.75 7.09 7.00
N TRP A 220 -2.35 6.58 5.93
CA TRP A 220 -3.36 7.31 5.17
C TRP A 220 -4.77 6.94 5.63
N ASP A 221 -4.96 6.37 6.82
CA ASP A 221 -6.23 5.95 7.41
C ASP A 221 -7.21 5.31 6.40
N ILE A 222 -6.70 4.40 5.57
CA ILE A 222 -7.49 3.61 4.62
C ILE A 222 -7.81 2.28 5.28
N GLY A 223 -9.10 2.03 5.51
CA GLY A 223 -9.57 0.73 5.97
C GLY A 223 -9.39 -0.34 4.90
N LEU A 224 -8.92 -1.52 5.31
CA LEU A 224 -8.79 -2.68 4.44
C LEU A 224 -9.87 -3.72 4.75
N GLU A 225 -10.40 -4.33 3.70
CA GLU A 225 -11.33 -5.46 3.81
C GLU A 225 -10.96 -6.60 2.86
N GLY A 226 -11.44 -7.80 3.15
CA GLY A 226 -11.05 -9.01 2.41
C GLY A 226 -9.62 -9.47 2.72
N LEU A 227 -8.96 -8.89 3.73
CA LEU A 227 -7.66 -9.34 4.19
C LEU A 227 -7.81 -10.53 5.14
N ASP A 228 -7.84 -11.74 4.58
CA ASP A 228 -8.02 -13.02 5.28
C ASP A 228 -6.74 -13.88 5.29
N GLY A 229 -5.60 -13.27 4.98
CA GLY A 229 -4.30 -13.93 5.04
C GLY A 229 -3.95 -14.44 6.46
N PRO A 230 -3.08 -15.46 6.57
CA PRO A 230 -2.62 -15.90 7.87
C PRO A 230 -1.85 -14.79 8.61
N LEU A 231 -2.10 -14.64 9.90
CA LEU A 231 -1.37 -13.68 10.73
C LEU A 231 0.04 -14.18 11.05
N PRO A 232 1.03 -13.28 11.22
CA PRO A 232 2.36 -13.62 11.72
C PRO A 232 2.37 -14.32 13.08
N GLN A 233 3.53 -14.68 13.61
CA GLN A 233 3.64 -15.17 14.99
C GLN A 233 3.16 -14.11 16.00
N MET A 234 2.63 -14.52 17.15
CA MET A 234 2.02 -13.56 18.10
C MET A 234 3.00 -12.48 18.61
N ALA A 235 4.25 -12.85 18.89
CA ALA A 235 5.28 -11.89 19.30
C ALA A 235 5.49 -10.80 18.22
N VAL A 236 5.60 -11.23 16.96
CA VAL A 236 5.70 -10.33 15.80
C VAL A 236 4.45 -9.46 15.67
N GLN A 237 3.25 -10.02 15.80
CA GLN A 237 2.01 -9.23 15.74
C GLN A 237 1.98 -8.10 16.78
N ARG A 238 2.43 -8.37 18.02
CA ARG A 238 2.50 -7.36 19.08
C ARG A 238 3.50 -6.26 18.74
N GLN A 239 4.68 -6.66 18.25
CA GLN A 239 5.70 -5.72 17.81
C GLN A 239 5.18 -4.82 16.67
N MET A 240 4.52 -5.40 15.67
CA MET A 240 3.96 -4.65 14.53
C MET A 240 2.83 -3.71 14.97
N ALA A 241 2.01 -4.11 15.93
CA ALA A 241 0.97 -3.25 16.49
C ALA A 241 1.55 -2.07 17.29
N CYS A 242 2.63 -2.29 18.06
CA CYS A 242 3.34 -1.20 18.74
C CYS A 242 3.92 -0.20 17.75
N GLU A 243 4.68 -0.69 16.76
CA GLU A 243 5.29 0.15 15.76
C GLU A 243 4.21 0.92 14.99
N THR A 244 3.24 0.23 14.41
CA THR A 244 2.11 0.85 13.71
C THR A 244 1.37 1.87 14.56
N GLY A 245 1.15 1.58 15.85
CA GLY A 245 0.48 2.48 16.77
C GLY A 245 1.22 3.81 16.95
N LEU A 246 2.53 3.73 17.19
CA LEU A 246 3.41 4.89 17.32
C LEU A 246 3.67 5.63 16.01
N LEU A 247 3.19 5.09 14.89
CA LEU A 247 3.31 5.65 13.56
C LEU A 247 2.06 6.39 13.09
N ARG A 248 0.95 6.24 13.80
CA ARG A 248 -0.28 6.96 13.48
C ARG A 248 -0.04 8.47 13.64
N GLY A 249 -0.26 9.24 12.57
CA GLY A 249 -0.06 10.69 12.55
C GLY A 249 0.76 11.20 11.35
N PHE A 250 1.38 12.38 11.49
CA PHE A 250 1.99 13.15 10.39
C PHE A 250 3.37 12.69 9.89
N ARG A 251 3.77 11.42 10.05
CA ARG A 251 5.14 10.97 9.70
C ARG A 251 5.16 9.66 8.92
N GLN A 252 6.18 9.50 8.08
CA GLN A 252 6.49 8.24 7.41
C GLN A 252 7.45 7.39 8.26
N PRO A 253 7.02 6.20 8.71
CA PRO A 253 7.84 5.25 9.43
C PRO A 253 9.07 4.84 8.65
N SER A 254 8.92 4.26 7.46
CA SER A 254 10.03 3.78 6.63
C SER A 254 11.14 4.84 6.47
N ARG A 255 10.76 6.10 6.20
CA ARG A 255 11.73 7.22 6.11
C ARG A 255 12.42 7.58 7.42
N ILE A 256 11.77 7.38 8.58
CA ILE A 256 12.40 7.58 9.89
C ILE A 256 13.57 6.59 10.07
N TYR A 257 13.47 5.38 9.51
CA TYR A 257 14.48 4.34 9.64
C TYR A 257 15.57 4.39 8.56
N ASP A 258 15.25 4.91 7.36
CA ASP A 258 16.23 5.00 6.27
C ASP A 258 17.23 6.19 6.43
N GLY A 259 16.89 7.21 7.23
CA GLY A 259 17.50 8.56 7.11
C GLY A 259 18.30 9.14 8.29
N HIS A 260 18.40 8.47 9.43
CA HIS A 260 19.06 9.04 10.62
C HIS A 260 20.26 8.22 11.12
N GLY A 261 21.32 8.22 10.31
CA GLY A 261 22.70 8.05 10.78
C GLY A 261 23.10 6.64 11.18
N GLY A 262 23.51 5.83 10.18
CA GLY A 262 24.37 4.66 10.42
C GLY A 262 23.64 3.33 10.65
N GLY A 263 22.90 2.84 9.65
CA GLY A 263 22.87 1.41 9.31
C GLY A 263 22.19 0.38 10.23
N SER A 264 21.37 0.76 11.23
CA SER A 264 21.09 -0.19 12.32
C SER A 264 19.70 -0.84 12.40
N ILE A 265 18.71 -0.54 11.53
CA ILE A 265 17.38 -1.21 11.60
C ILE A 265 16.88 -1.58 10.20
N LYS A 266 17.02 -2.84 9.81
CA LYS A 266 16.55 -3.37 8.51
C LYS A 266 15.14 -3.94 8.58
N VAL A 267 14.75 -4.49 9.74
CA VAL A 267 13.47 -5.20 9.84
C VAL A 267 12.29 -4.31 9.45
N MET A 268 12.30 -3.03 9.83
CA MET A 268 11.14 -2.14 9.63
C MET A 268 11.03 -1.49 8.24
N SER A 269 12.01 -1.67 7.36
CA SER A 269 12.00 -1.08 6.01
C SER A 269 11.94 -2.15 4.92
N GLU A 270 11.89 -1.75 3.65
CA GLU A 270 11.92 -2.69 2.52
C GLU A 270 13.20 -3.53 2.49
N THR A 271 14.25 -3.09 3.19
CA THR A 271 15.53 -3.81 3.30
C THR A 271 15.41 -5.14 4.07
N VAL A 272 14.31 -5.39 4.80
CA VAL A 272 14.01 -6.72 5.39
C VAL A 272 13.95 -7.81 4.33
N PHE A 273 13.68 -7.44 3.08
CA PHE A 273 13.62 -8.36 1.96
C PHE A 273 14.94 -8.51 1.19
N ASP A 274 15.98 -7.75 1.54
CA ASP A 274 17.31 -7.91 0.98
C ASP A 274 17.89 -9.26 1.41
N LEU A 275 18.70 -9.86 0.54
CA LEU A 275 19.47 -11.07 0.87
C LEU A 275 20.76 -10.70 1.61
N ALA A 276 20.63 -9.82 2.60
CA ALA A 276 21.70 -9.37 3.48
C ALA A 276 21.32 -9.65 4.94
N PRO A 277 22.31 -9.74 5.84
CA PRO A 277 22.05 -10.07 7.23
C PRO A 277 21.31 -8.93 7.93
N LEU A 278 20.44 -9.30 8.86
CA LEU A 278 19.80 -8.35 9.78
C LEU A 278 20.80 -7.97 10.88
N PRO A 279 20.81 -6.71 11.35
CA PRO A 279 21.60 -6.33 12.52
C PRO A 279 21.12 -7.11 13.77
N ASP A 280 22.04 -7.61 14.60
CA ASP A 280 21.73 -8.35 15.85
C ASP A 280 20.70 -7.62 16.75
N THR A 281 20.75 -6.29 16.79
CA THR A 281 19.82 -5.48 17.60
C THR A 281 18.37 -5.55 17.16
N ASP A 282 18.08 -5.96 15.92
CA ASP A 282 16.73 -6.04 15.38
C ASP A 282 16.05 -7.36 15.77
N THR A 283 16.79 -8.46 15.72
CA THR A 283 16.29 -9.82 15.96
C THR A 283 16.04 -10.09 17.44
N ASP A 284 16.95 -9.67 18.32
CA ASP A 284 16.80 -9.76 19.78
C ASP A 284 15.48 -9.10 20.27
N ARG A 285 15.06 -7.99 19.66
CA ARG A 285 13.89 -7.22 20.08
C ARG A 285 12.54 -7.87 19.74
N ILE A 286 12.52 -8.74 18.74
CA ILE A 286 11.29 -9.41 18.28
C ILE A 286 11.09 -10.74 19.00
N LEU A 287 12.20 -11.43 19.23
CA LEU A 287 12.20 -12.84 19.59
C LEU A 287 12.35 -13.06 21.10
N TRP A 288 12.93 -12.11 21.84
CA TRP A 288 12.77 -12.07 23.28
C TRP A 288 11.40 -11.51 23.65
N ASP A 289 10.44 -12.42 23.80
CA ASP A 289 9.17 -12.16 24.49
C ASP A 289 9.51 -11.72 25.92
N TYR A 290 9.64 -10.41 26.13
CA TYR A 290 9.91 -9.84 27.45
C TYR A 290 8.70 -10.11 28.36
N ASP A 291 8.75 -11.26 29.03
CA ASP A 291 7.91 -11.68 30.16
C ASP A 291 6.40 -11.42 29.98
N ALA A 292 5.73 -12.29 29.23
CA ALA A 292 4.26 -12.42 29.19
C ALA A 292 3.62 -12.88 30.53
N ALA A 293 4.35 -12.77 31.65
CA ALA A 293 3.99 -13.39 32.93
C ALA A 293 2.78 -12.72 33.62
N ASP A 294 2.42 -11.49 33.28
CA ASP A 294 1.37 -10.72 33.98
C ASP A 294 0.13 -10.36 33.12
N GLY A 295 -0.05 -11.00 31.96
CA GLY A 295 -1.22 -10.76 31.10
C GLY A 295 -1.27 -9.35 30.49
N GLN A 296 -0.12 -8.66 30.50
CA GLN A 296 0.15 -7.41 29.80
C GLN A 296 1.47 -7.62 29.05
N ASP A 297 1.42 -7.59 27.72
CA ASP A 297 2.59 -7.88 26.91
C ASP A 297 3.26 -6.55 26.54
N THR A 298 4.15 -6.09 27.41
CA THR A 298 5.01 -4.95 27.11
C THR A 298 5.97 -5.33 25.98
N VAL A 299 6.02 -4.50 24.94
CA VAL A 299 6.94 -4.66 23.80
C VAL A 299 7.79 -3.42 23.63
N TYR A 300 9.02 -3.62 23.17
CA TYR A 300 9.99 -2.55 22.98
C TYR A 300 10.16 -2.26 21.48
N GLY A 301 9.97 -1.00 21.09
CA GLY A 301 10.11 -0.57 19.70
C GLY A 301 11.55 -0.70 19.18
N PHE A 302 11.75 -0.71 17.86
CA PHE A 302 13.05 -0.86 17.21
C PHE A 302 13.93 0.40 17.26
N ARG A 303 13.42 1.59 17.60
CA ARG A 303 14.20 2.85 17.48
C ARG A 303 15.22 3.00 18.61
N TYR A 304 16.35 2.31 18.45
CA TYR A 304 17.66 2.49 19.08
C TYR A 304 17.77 2.26 20.60
N SER A 305 19.01 2.18 21.09
CA SER A 305 19.45 1.47 22.31
C SER A 305 19.56 2.30 23.60
N ALA A 306 19.27 3.61 23.57
CA ALA A 306 19.54 4.50 24.70
C ALA A 306 18.30 5.04 25.43
N LEU A 307 17.11 4.96 24.82
CA LEU A 307 15.87 5.41 25.44
C LEU A 307 14.75 4.39 25.16
N PRO A 308 13.90 4.09 26.14
CA PRO A 308 12.81 3.14 25.95
C PRO A 308 11.79 3.74 24.99
N MET A 309 11.58 3.06 23.86
CA MET A 309 10.27 2.98 23.24
C MET A 309 9.55 1.83 23.88
N GLU A 310 8.51 2.11 24.65
CA GLU A 310 7.73 1.09 25.34
C GLU A 310 6.29 1.20 24.89
N CYS A 311 5.73 0.07 24.44
CA CYS A 311 4.31 -0.07 24.22
C CYS A 311 3.75 -1.17 25.12
N ARG A 312 2.49 -1.04 25.51
CA ARG A 312 1.69 -2.18 25.95
C ARG A 312 0.69 -2.50 24.84
N VAL A 313 0.64 -3.78 24.46
CA VAL A 313 -0.23 -4.24 23.38
C VAL A 313 -1.19 -5.29 23.90
N ARG A 314 -2.48 -5.17 23.56
CA ARG A 314 -3.51 -6.16 23.86
C ARG A 314 -4.12 -6.65 22.55
N ILE A 315 -4.13 -7.96 22.35
CA ILE A 315 -4.74 -8.61 21.19
C ILE A 315 -5.76 -9.64 21.68
N ASP A 316 -7.04 -9.41 21.38
CA ASP A 316 -8.15 -10.34 21.64
C ASP A 316 -8.99 -10.51 20.37
N GLY A 317 -8.83 -11.64 19.69
CA GLY A 317 -9.45 -11.88 18.38
C GLY A 317 -9.02 -10.85 17.34
N ASN A 318 -9.94 -9.95 16.95
CA ASN A 318 -9.67 -8.85 16.02
C ASN A 318 -9.49 -7.49 16.72
N ARG A 319 -9.66 -7.43 18.04
CA ARG A 319 -9.41 -6.22 18.81
C ARG A 319 -7.92 -6.09 19.04
N VAL A 320 -7.34 -5.01 18.52
CA VAL A 320 -5.92 -4.65 18.68
C VAL A 320 -5.89 -3.32 19.40
N GLU A 321 -5.25 -3.28 20.55
CA GLU A 321 -5.17 -2.08 21.38
C GLU A 321 -3.72 -1.82 21.75
N VAL A 322 -3.32 -0.56 21.65
CA VAL A 322 -1.96 -0.12 21.96
C VAL A 322 -2.00 1.13 22.82
N CYS A 323 -1.09 1.19 23.78
CA CYS A 323 -0.58 2.44 24.29
C CYS A 323 0.94 2.41 24.17
N GLY A 324 1.61 3.56 24.11
CA GLY A 324 3.05 3.63 24.10
C GLY A 324 3.60 5.03 23.96
N TYR A 325 4.90 5.16 24.20
CA TYR A 325 5.64 6.41 24.07
C TYR A 325 6.97 6.21 23.34
N ASP A 326 7.18 7.02 22.31
CA ASP A 326 8.46 7.19 21.63
C ASP A 326 9.12 8.49 22.11
N SER A 327 10.13 8.35 22.95
CA SER A 327 10.85 9.47 23.56
C SER A 327 11.77 10.23 22.58
N ASN A 328 12.23 9.57 21.50
CA ASN A 328 13.10 10.20 20.51
C ASN A 328 12.34 11.25 19.69
N TYR A 329 11.11 10.89 19.31
CA TYR A 329 10.25 11.76 18.50
C TYR A 329 9.16 12.45 19.31
N ARG A 330 9.06 12.14 20.61
CA ARG A 330 8.03 12.61 21.55
C ARG A 330 6.62 12.31 21.02
N ILE A 331 6.42 11.08 20.57
CA ILE A 331 5.14 10.61 20.04
C ILE A 331 4.51 9.69 21.08
N THR A 332 3.24 9.92 21.39
CA THR A 332 2.45 9.07 22.27
C THR A 332 1.31 8.45 21.47
N VAL A 333 1.00 7.20 21.75
CA VAL A 333 -0.27 6.57 21.39
C VAL A 333 -0.94 6.13 22.68
N GLY A 334 -2.16 6.60 22.94
CA GLY A 334 -2.80 6.38 24.24
C GLY A 334 -1.99 6.94 25.42
N ASP A 335 -2.26 6.41 26.61
CA ASP A 335 -1.54 6.68 27.85
C ASP A 335 -1.39 5.36 28.63
N CYS A 336 -0.16 4.83 28.69
CA CYS A 336 0.09 3.55 29.37
C CYS A 336 0.06 3.65 30.89
N GLU A 337 0.29 4.83 31.47
CA GLU A 337 0.26 5.03 32.92
C GLU A 337 -1.20 5.01 33.43
N ASP A 338 -2.10 5.59 32.65
CA ASP A 338 -3.53 5.68 32.96
C ASP A 338 -4.39 4.56 32.32
N ASP A 339 -3.77 3.52 31.75
CA ASP A 339 -4.46 2.41 31.06
C ASP A 339 -5.39 2.87 29.90
N ILE A 340 -5.05 3.96 29.23
CA ILE A 340 -5.78 4.50 28.08
C ILE A 340 -5.19 3.92 26.79
N PHE A 341 -5.90 2.98 26.17
CA PHE A 341 -5.47 2.34 24.93
C PHE A 341 -6.18 2.95 23.72
N VAL A 342 -5.45 3.01 22.60
CA VAL A 342 -6.00 3.32 21.28
C VAL A 342 -6.27 2.02 20.54
N THR A 343 -7.48 1.86 20.03
CA THR A 343 -7.83 0.74 19.16
C THR A 343 -7.23 0.96 17.77
N LEU A 344 -6.51 -0.05 17.29
CA LEU A 344 -5.99 -0.11 15.94
C LEU A 344 -6.85 -1.03 15.06
N PRO A 345 -6.84 -0.83 13.73
CA PRO A 345 -7.47 -1.77 12.84
C PRO A 345 -6.78 -3.15 12.90
N PRO A 346 -7.50 -4.26 12.63
CA PRO A 346 -6.95 -5.61 12.75
C PRO A 346 -5.71 -5.89 11.89
N TYR A 347 -5.53 -5.14 10.79
CA TYR A 347 -4.39 -5.26 9.90
C TYR A 347 -3.11 -4.57 10.41
N ALA A 348 -3.17 -3.84 11.53
CA ALA A 348 -1.99 -3.32 12.23
C ALA A 348 -1.06 -4.42 12.79
N ARG A 349 -1.50 -5.68 12.75
CA ARG A 349 -0.74 -6.86 13.18
C ARG A 349 0.22 -7.39 12.12
N TYR A 350 0.08 -6.95 10.87
CA TYR A 350 0.99 -7.30 9.80
C TYR A 350 2.19 -6.37 9.78
N HIS A 351 3.29 -6.87 9.23
CA HIS A 351 4.49 -6.06 9.06
C HIS A 351 4.22 -4.85 8.15
N PRO A 352 4.66 -3.62 8.50
CA PRO A 352 4.30 -2.40 7.78
C PRO A 352 4.61 -2.46 6.28
N VAL A 353 5.80 -2.95 5.89
CA VAL A 353 6.17 -3.06 4.47
C VAL A 353 5.62 -4.29 3.76
N SER A 354 4.82 -5.14 4.42
CA SER A 354 4.17 -6.25 3.73
C SER A 354 3.18 -5.74 2.70
N GLU A 355 3.21 -6.34 1.51
CA GLU A 355 2.30 -5.99 0.44
C GLU A 355 0.93 -6.60 0.67
N ILE A 356 -0.11 -5.76 0.57
CA ILE A 356 -1.51 -6.14 0.77
C ILE A 356 -1.89 -7.33 -0.12
N LYS A 357 -1.51 -7.26 -1.40
CA LYS A 357 -1.77 -8.34 -2.38
C LYS A 357 -0.99 -9.62 -2.07
N ALA A 358 0.25 -9.53 -1.58
CA ALA A 358 1.03 -10.72 -1.23
C ALA A 358 0.40 -11.45 -0.03
N ILE A 359 -0.11 -10.71 0.97
CA ILE A 359 -0.82 -11.29 2.12
C ILE A 359 -2.11 -11.98 1.66
N SER A 360 -2.96 -11.29 0.88
CA SER A 360 -4.29 -11.80 0.51
C SER A 360 -4.25 -12.96 -0.49
N THR A 361 -3.25 -13.02 -1.37
CA THR A 361 -3.22 -14.02 -2.45
C THR A 361 -2.37 -15.25 -2.15
N SER A 362 -1.36 -15.12 -1.29
CA SER A 362 -0.41 -16.22 -1.06
C SER A 362 -0.94 -17.27 -0.07
N GLY A 363 -1.79 -16.87 0.88
CA GLY A 363 -2.22 -17.73 1.97
C GLY A 363 -1.06 -18.20 2.87
N LEU A 364 0.07 -17.47 2.87
CA LEU A 364 1.27 -17.81 3.63
C LEU A 364 1.29 -17.10 4.98
N GLN A 365 1.66 -17.84 6.02
CA GLN A 365 2.09 -17.26 7.29
C GLN A 365 3.58 -16.92 7.21
N ALA A 366 3.90 -15.64 7.33
CA ALA A 366 5.26 -15.12 7.43
C ALA A 366 5.25 -13.77 8.15
N ASP A 367 6.42 -13.36 8.64
CA ASP A 367 6.56 -12.09 9.35
C ASP A 367 6.48 -10.92 8.37
N ALA A 368 7.15 -11.00 7.22
CA ALA A 368 7.01 -10.05 6.12
C ALA A 368 6.79 -10.75 4.76
N LEU A 369 5.95 -10.16 3.91
CA LEU A 369 5.60 -10.69 2.59
C LEU A 369 5.67 -9.63 1.49
N ARG A 370 6.31 -9.96 0.36
CA ARG A 370 6.21 -9.15 -0.86
C ARG A 370 6.08 -10.00 -2.12
N SER A 371 5.49 -9.43 -3.15
CA SER A 371 5.63 -9.87 -4.53
C SER A 371 7.03 -9.48 -5.02
N ALA A 372 7.67 -10.37 -5.77
CA ALA A 372 9.01 -10.17 -6.27
C ALA A 372 9.18 -10.84 -7.63
N ARG A 373 10.33 -10.57 -8.28
CA ARG A 373 10.80 -11.32 -9.44
C ARG A 373 12.04 -12.10 -9.03
N CYS A 374 11.97 -13.43 -9.12
CA CYS A 374 13.07 -14.31 -8.75
C CYS A 374 13.75 -14.82 -10.03
N THR A 375 15.08 -14.77 -10.06
CA THR A 375 15.88 -15.25 -11.19
C THR A 375 16.97 -16.21 -10.70
N LEU A 376 17.13 -17.32 -11.39
CA LEU A 376 18.26 -18.25 -11.24
C LEU A 376 19.04 -18.27 -12.55
N ARG A 377 20.34 -18.01 -12.49
CA ARG A 377 21.26 -18.05 -13.63
C ARG A 377 22.40 -19.01 -13.34
N ASP A 378 23.04 -19.52 -14.38
CA ASP A 378 24.38 -20.08 -14.21
C ASP A 378 25.45 -18.96 -14.17
N THR A 379 26.67 -19.32 -13.79
CA THR A 379 27.82 -18.39 -13.76
C THR A 379 28.26 -17.89 -15.14
N SER A 380 27.76 -18.46 -16.25
CA SER A 380 27.95 -17.92 -17.59
C SER A 380 26.95 -16.80 -17.94
N GLY A 381 25.93 -16.60 -17.09
CA GLY A 381 24.86 -15.64 -17.25
C GLY A 381 23.60 -16.21 -17.90
N ALA A 382 23.60 -17.49 -18.27
CA ALA A 382 22.43 -18.13 -18.88
C ALA A 382 21.30 -18.26 -17.86
N VAL A 383 20.08 -17.87 -18.26
CA VAL A 383 18.90 -17.93 -17.40
C VAL A 383 18.45 -19.39 -17.28
N LEU A 384 18.51 -19.92 -16.07
CA LEU A 384 17.98 -21.24 -15.72
C LEU A 384 16.51 -21.16 -15.32
N ARG A 385 16.13 -20.10 -14.59
CA ARG A 385 14.76 -19.80 -14.19
C ARG A 385 14.56 -18.30 -14.06
N ASP A 386 13.39 -17.81 -14.49
CA ASP A 386 13.00 -16.42 -14.33
C ASP A 386 11.48 -16.34 -14.26
N ALA A 387 10.94 -15.96 -13.11
CA ALA A 387 9.51 -15.95 -12.86
C ALA A 387 9.12 -14.96 -11.74
N PRO A 388 7.88 -14.44 -11.74
CA PRO A 388 7.33 -13.78 -10.56
C PRO A 388 7.29 -14.77 -9.40
N CYS A 389 7.51 -14.30 -8.18
CA CYS A 389 7.51 -15.12 -6.97
C CYS A 389 6.94 -14.32 -5.79
N THR A 390 6.53 -15.02 -4.74
CA THR A 390 6.27 -14.40 -3.43
C THR A 390 7.47 -14.65 -2.53
N GLN A 391 8.05 -13.59 -1.99
CA GLN A 391 9.10 -13.66 -0.98
C GLN A 391 8.46 -13.54 0.39
N ALA A 392 8.57 -14.61 1.18
CA ALA A 392 8.21 -14.64 2.59
C ALA A 392 9.47 -14.59 3.44
N VAL A 393 9.48 -13.76 4.47
CA VAL A 393 10.59 -13.62 5.42
C VAL A 393 10.07 -14.00 6.81
N ASP A 394 10.75 -14.95 7.44
CA ASP A 394 10.53 -15.30 8.84
C ASP A 394 11.78 -14.99 9.65
N LEU A 395 11.56 -14.45 10.84
CA LEU A 395 12.60 -14.18 11.82
C LEU A 395 12.63 -15.36 12.77
N VAL A 396 13.79 -16.03 12.84
CA VAL A 396 13.94 -17.29 13.56
C VAL A 396 14.93 -17.10 14.70
N ASP A 397 14.45 -17.38 15.92
CA ASP A 397 15.28 -17.48 17.11
C ASP A 397 16.05 -18.81 17.09
N ASN A 398 17.37 -18.73 16.98
CA ASN A 398 18.22 -19.88 17.30
C ASN A 398 19.10 -19.51 18.51
N PRO A 399 19.28 -20.42 19.48
CA PRO A 399 20.01 -20.15 20.73
C PRO A 399 21.44 -19.60 20.58
N ASP A 400 22.05 -19.74 19.40
CA ASP A 400 23.43 -19.34 19.12
C ASP A 400 23.53 -18.28 18.00
N ARG A 401 22.43 -17.96 17.29
CA ARG A 401 22.43 -17.18 16.04
C ARG A 401 21.09 -16.54 15.72
N ASP A 402 21.13 -15.29 15.33
CA ASP A 402 19.98 -14.62 14.72
C ASP A 402 19.89 -15.00 13.25
N THR A 403 18.72 -15.48 12.83
CA THR A 403 18.54 -16.04 11.49
C THR A 403 17.33 -15.44 10.79
N SER A 404 17.52 -14.90 9.59
CA SER A 404 16.43 -14.63 8.67
C SER A 404 16.27 -15.80 7.69
N LEU A 405 15.05 -16.30 7.58
CA LEU A 405 14.67 -17.34 6.62
C LEU A 405 13.83 -16.71 5.53
N HIS A 406 14.39 -16.58 4.33
CA HIS A 406 13.64 -16.15 3.16
C HIS A 406 13.17 -17.39 2.39
N ARG A 407 11.86 -17.47 2.13
CA ARG A 407 11.23 -18.52 1.34
C ARG A 407 10.69 -17.90 0.06
N LEU A 408 11.21 -18.37 -1.07
CA LEU A 408 10.83 -17.89 -2.40
C LEU A 408 9.83 -18.86 -3.02
N TYR A 409 8.57 -18.46 -3.09
CA TYR A 409 7.50 -19.26 -3.66
C TYR A 409 7.34 -18.94 -5.14
N TRP A 410 7.78 -19.87 -5.96
CA TRP A 410 7.70 -19.75 -7.41
C TRP A 410 6.36 -20.23 -7.96
N PRO A 411 6.01 -19.89 -9.22
CA PRO A 411 4.83 -20.44 -9.89
C PRO A 411 5.11 -21.91 -10.20
N GLY A 412 4.63 -22.78 -9.31
CA GLY A 412 4.88 -24.23 -9.37
C GLY A 412 6.26 -24.64 -8.86
N GLY A 413 6.31 -25.81 -8.19
CA GLY A 413 7.52 -26.39 -7.62
C GLY A 413 7.69 -26.10 -6.12
N ALA A 414 8.76 -26.65 -5.54
CA ALA A 414 9.11 -26.40 -4.16
C ALA A 414 9.65 -24.96 -3.99
N PRO A 415 9.40 -24.31 -2.84
CA PRO A 415 9.99 -23.01 -2.56
C PRO A 415 11.51 -23.13 -2.41
N THR A 416 12.24 -22.11 -2.89
CA THR A 416 13.67 -21.98 -2.59
C THR A 416 13.84 -21.40 -1.20
N ARG A 417 14.70 -22.01 -0.38
CA ARG A 417 14.97 -21.57 0.99
C ARG A 417 16.33 -20.89 1.05
N VAL A 418 16.34 -19.64 1.48
CA VAL A 418 17.55 -18.87 1.75
C VAL A 418 17.65 -18.62 3.25
N GLU A 419 18.70 -19.12 3.86
CA GLU A 419 19.01 -18.94 5.28
C GLU A 419 20.19 -17.96 5.37
N ILE A 420 20.02 -16.90 6.17
CA ILE A 420 21.05 -15.92 6.46
C ILE A 420 21.17 -15.85 7.97
N ALA A 421 22.33 -16.21 8.51
CA ALA A 421 22.55 -16.26 9.95
C ALA A 421 23.78 -15.43 10.38
N VAL A 422 23.58 -14.57 11.38
CA VAL A 422 24.63 -13.73 11.99
C VAL A 422 25.09 -14.34 13.31
N HIS A 423 26.35 -14.15 13.67
CA HIS A 423 26.89 -14.62 14.94
C HIS A 423 26.73 -13.52 16.00
N GLN A 424 26.04 -13.81 17.11
CA GLN A 424 25.66 -12.84 18.17
C GLN A 424 26.83 -12.23 18.97
N VAL A 425 28.09 -12.55 18.64
CA VAL A 425 29.26 -12.11 19.43
C VAL A 425 30.18 -11.30 18.54
N TYR A 426 30.40 -10.05 18.96
CA TYR A 426 31.32 -8.96 18.53
C TYR A 426 32.68 -9.31 17.88
N GLU A 427 32.75 -10.29 17.01
CA GLU A 427 33.93 -10.65 16.25
C GLU A 427 33.52 -10.89 14.79
N ASP A 428 34.29 -10.28 13.88
CA ASP A 428 34.18 -10.31 12.42
C ASP A 428 34.17 -11.76 11.86
N GLY A 429 33.06 -12.48 12.07
CA GLY A 429 32.79 -13.81 11.56
C GLY A 429 31.83 -13.74 10.37
N PRO A 430 31.98 -14.59 9.34
CA PRO A 430 31.16 -14.50 8.15
C PRO A 430 29.71 -14.87 8.45
N ASP A 431 28.78 -14.08 7.91
CA ASP A 431 27.38 -14.45 7.82
C ASP A 431 27.26 -15.78 7.06
N ILE A 432 26.53 -16.73 7.63
CA ILE A 432 26.29 -17.99 6.93
C ILE A 432 25.12 -17.78 5.98
N TYR A 433 25.39 -17.86 4.68
CA TYR A 433 24.36 -17.94 3.65
C TYR A 433 24.20 -19.40 3.19
N ARG A 434 22.96 -19.86 3.14
CA ARG A 434 22.62 -21.14 2.50
C ARG A 434 21.44 -21.00 1.57
N VAL A 435 21.54 -21.61 0.39
CA VAL A 435 20.43 -21.77 -0.56
C VAL A 435 20.10 -23.25 -0.72
N ASP A 436 18.91 -23.65 -0.27
CA ASP A 436 18.48 -25.04 -0.18
C ASP A 436 19.55 -25.94 0.49
N GLY A 437 20.14 -25.44 1.58
CA GLY A 437 21.18 -26.10 2.36
C GLY A 437 22.60 -26.03 1.81
N ALA A 438 22.80 -25.62 0.54
CA ALA A 438 24.13 -25.42 -0.04
C ALA A 438 24.70 -24.06 0.37
N LEU A 439 26.01 -24.01 0.67
CA LEU A 439 26.68 -22.75 0.98
C LEU A 439 26.57 -21.77 -0.19
N ALA A 440 26.32 -20.52 0.15
CA ALA A 440 26.25 -19.40 -0.77
C ALA A 440 27.08 -18.21 -0.24
N GLU A 441 27.24 -17.20 -1.09
CA GLU A 441 27.90 -15.94 -0.73
C GLU A 441 27.22 -14.77 -1.45
N PRO A 442 27.23 -13.55 -0.88
CA PRO A 442 26.72 -12.36 -1.54
C PRO A 442 27.34 -12.15 -2.91
N TYR A 443 26.52 -11.74 -3.88
CA TYR A 443 26.97 -11.50 -5.26
C TYR A 443 26.50 -10.13 -5.75
N GLY A 444 27.44 -9.26 -6.10
CA GLY A 444 27.14 -7.88 -6.49
C GLY A 444 27.00 -6.94 -5.27
N ASP A 445 26.64 -5.68 -5.55
CA ASP A 445 26.64 -4.60 -4.55
C ASP A 445 25.23 -4.24 -4.04
N ASP A 446 24.17 -4.85 -4.58
CA ASP A 446 22.78 -4.46 -4.32
C ASP A 446 22.08 -5.31 -3.25
N ASN A 447 22.78 -6.27 -2.63
CA ASN A 447 22.23 -7.21 -1.64
C ASN A 447 21.02 -8.03 -2.16
N THR A 448 20.81 -8.13 -3.47
CA THR A 448 19.66 -8.87 -4.03
C THR A 448 20.02 -10.25 -4.55
N CYS A 449 21.32 -10.57 -4.64
CA CYS A 449 21.80 -11.80 -5.26
C CYS A 449 22.78 -12.59 -4.37
N LEU A 450 22.74 -13.91 -4.53
CA LEU A 450 23.64 -14.87 -3.91
C LEU A 450 24.26 -15.78 -4.97
N LEU A 451 25.57 -15.95 -4.93
CA LEU A 451 26.30 -16.98 -5.68
C LEU A 451 26.27 -18.30 -4.89
N ILE A 452 26.03 -19.41 -5.58
CA ILE A 452 26.02 -20.77 -5.02
C ILE A 452 27.17 -21.55 -5.65
N PRO A 453 28.41 -21.48 -5.10
CA PRO A 453 29.60 -22.02 -5.77
C PRO A 453 29.51 -23.51 -6.08
N GLY A 454 28.91 -24.29 -5.17
CA GLY A 454 28.75 -25.73 -5.34
C GLY A 454 27.83 -26.15 -6.50
N ARG A 455 27.06 -25.20 -7.06
CA ARG A 455 26.16 -25.42 -8.20
C ARG A 455 26.54 -24.60 -9.43
N ALA A 456 27.48 -23.66 -9.30
CA ALA A 456 27.80 -22.65 -10.32
C ALA A 456 26.57 -21.85 -10.76
N GLU A 457 25.71 -21.50 -9.79
CA GLU A 457 24.44 -20.79 -9.98
C GLU A 457 24.42 -19.45 -9.23
N ILE A 458 23.66 -18.48 -9.72
CA ILE A 458 23.41 -17.18 -9.09
C ILE A 458 21.89 -17.03 -8.93
N LEU A 459 21.42 -16.87 -7.69
CA LEU A 459 20.04 -16.58 -7.34
C LEU A 459 19.90 -15.07 -7.08
N CYS A 460 18.92 -14.42 -7.71
CA CYS A 460 18.61 -13.01 -7.49
C CYS A 460 17.11 -12.82 -7.18
N VAL A 461 16.80 -11.88 -6.29
CA VAL A 461 15.43 -11.52 -5.91
C VAL A 461 15.28 -10.00 -5.96
N THR A 462 14.52 -9.50 -6.92
CA THR A 462 14.27 -8.06 -7.08
C THR A 462 12.83 -7.71 -6.72
N GLY A 463 12.61 -6.49 -6.23
CA GLY A 463 11.27 -5.95 -5.98
C GLY A 463 10.36 -6.08 -7.21
N GLY A 464 9.07 -6.35 -6.95
CA GLY A 464 8.04 -6.60 -7.97
C GLY A 464 7.43 -5.36 -8.59
#